data_AF-A0A969N762-F1
#
_entry.id   AF-A0A969N762-F1
#
_cell.length_a   1.000
_cell.length_b   1.000
_cell.length_c   1.000
_cell.angle_alpha   90.00
_cell.angle_beta   90.00
_cell.angle_gamma   90.00
#
_symmetry.space_group_name_H-M   'P 1'
#
loop_
_entity.id
_entity.type
_entity.pdbx_description
1 polymer ?
#
loop_
_entity_poly.entity_id
_entity_poly.type
_entity_poly.pdbx_seq_one_letter_code
_entity_poly.pdbx_strand_id
1 'polypeptide(L)' 'MIVLSDDQASVLRTGCANTVHRLLTCILLNETYRFADVEDVLIWLSPENRQILCPFDSLWSKNLAQEIVQALSNRSSP' A
#
# COMPACT_ATOMS: atom_id res chain seq x y z
N MET A 1 9.96 -19.18 -13.95
CA MET A 1 10.29 -17.74 -14.08
C MET A 1 9.23 -17.12 -14.96
N ILE A 2 8.24 -16.44 -14.38
CA ILE A 2 7.26 -15.68 -15.16
C ILE A 2 7.95 -14.36 -15.49
N VAL A 3 8.24 -14.13 -16.77
CA VAL A 3 8.75 -12.84 -17.24
C VAL A 3 7.52 -11.96 -17.48
N LEU A 4 7.27 -11.03 -16.56
CA LEU A 4 6.24 -10.00 -16.74
C LEU A 4 6.78 -8.93 -17.69
N SER A 5 5.99 -8.51 -18.67
CA SER A 5 6.27 -7.30 -19.43
C SER A 5 6.25 -6.08 -18.49
N ASP A 6 7.01 -5.03 -18.80
CA ASP A 6 7.12 -3.82 -17.96
C ASP A 6 5.75 -3.20 -17.63
N ASP A 7 4.80 -3.24 -18.58
CA ASP A 7 3.43 -2.75 -18.39
C ASP A 7 2.65 -3.58 -17.36
N GLN A 8 2.81 -4.91 -17.39
CA GLN A 8 2.15 -5.81 -16.43
C GLN A 8 2.75 -5.63 -15.03
N ALA A 9 4.07 -5.46 -14.94
CA ALA A 9 4.75 -5.13 -13.69
C ALA A 9 4.30 -3.76 -13.13
N SER A 10 4.04 -2.77 -14.00
CA SER A 10 3.51 -1.46 -13.62
C SER A 10 2.08 -1.52 -13.07
N VAL A 11 1.19 -2.28 -13.72
CA VAL A 11 -0.20 -2.46 -13.27
C VAL A 11 -0.25 -3.19 -11.92
N LEU A 12 0.54 -4.25 -11.75
CA LEU A 12 0.62 -5.00 -10.49
C LEU A 12 1.18 -4.14 -9.35
N ARG A 13 2.20 -3.31 -9.64
CA ARG A 13 2.73 -2.32 -8.68
C ARG A 13 1.67 -1.32 -8.22
N THR A 14 0.94 -0.75 -9.17
CA THR A 14 -0.11 0.25 -8.88
C THR A 14 -1.24 -0.38 -8.06
N GLY A 15 -1.67 -1.59 -8.41
CA GLY A 15 -2.68 -2.33 -7.66
C GLY A 15 -2.21 -2.64 -6.23
N CYS A 16 -0.99 -3.13 -6.06
CA CYS A 16 -0.41 -3.38 -4.75
C CYS A 16 -0.31 -2.11 -3.90
N ALA A 17 0.20 -1.01 -4.46
CA ALA A 17 0.35 0.25 -3.75
C ALA A 17 -1.01 0.75 -3.21
N ASN A 18 -2.07 0.62 -4.01
CA ASN A 18 -3.42 0.99 -3.60
C ASN A 18 -3.96 0.10 -2.47
N THR A 19 -3.74 -1.21 -2.55
CA THR A 19 -4.20 -2.15 -1.50
C THR A 19 -3.45 -1.90 -0.18
N VAL A 20 -2.13 -1.72 -0.24
CA VAL A 20 -1.30 -1.40 0.93
C VAL A 20 -1.69 -0.06 1.54
N HIS A 21 -1.85 0.97 0.70
CA HIS A 21 -2.30 2.30 1.15
C HIS A 21 -3.66 2.21 1.85
N ARG A 22 -4.67 1.60 1.21
CA ARG A 22 -6.01 1.48 1.78
C ARG A 22 -5.99 0.75 3.12
N LEU A 23 -5.27 -0.38 3.21
CA LEU A 23 -5.21 -1.15 4.45
C LEU A 23 -4.54 -0.35 5.58
N LEU A 24 -3.41 0.30 5.31
CA LEU A 24 -2.72 1.13 6.29
C LEU A 24 -3.60 2.29 6.76
N THR A 25 -4.27 2.97 5.84
CA THR A 25 -5.22 4.04 6.16
C THR A 25 -6.34 3.53 7.06
N CYS A 26 -6.97 2.40 6.73
CA CYS A 26 -8.02 1.83 7.58
C CYS A 26 -7.51 1.45 8.98
N ILE A 27 -6.32 0.84 9.08
CA ILE A 27 -5.70 0.48 10.37
C ILE A 27 -5.46 1.75 11.22
N LEU A 28 -4.90 2.79 10.62
CA LEU A 28 -4.52 4.02 11.32
C LEU A 28 -5.73 4.85 11.73
N LEU A 29 -6.80 4.83 10.93
CA LEU A 29 -8.06 5.50 11.24
C LEU A 29 -8.99 4.67 12.13
N ASN A 30 -8.55 3.48 12.55
CA ASN A 30 -9.37 2.52 13.30
C ASN A 30 -10.72 2.25 12.60
N GLU A 31 -10.68 2.14 11.28
CA GLU A 31 -11.81 1.80 10.42
C GLU A 31 -11.85 0.30 10.18
N THR A 32 -13.04 -0.22 9.86
CA THR A 32 -13.19 -1.62 9.48
C THR A 32 -12.51 -1.92 8.15
N TYR A 33 -11.64 -2.93 8.16
CA TYR A 33 -11.04 -3.53 6.97
C TYR A 33 -11.39 -5.02 6.91
N ARG A 34 -11.28 -5.62 5.73
CA ARG A 34 -11.57 -7.06 5.56
C ARG A 34 -10.30 -7.85 5.81
N PHE A 35 -10.44 -9.05 6.35
CA PHE A 35 -9.30 -9.97 6.51
C PHE A 35 -8.60 -10.28 5.17
N ALA A 36 -9.37 -10.43 4.09
CA ALA A 36 -8.84 -10.60 2.74
C ALA A 36 -7.89 -9.45 2.31
N ASP A 37 -8.13 -8.23 2.78
CA ASP A 37 -7.26 -7.08 2.46
C ASP A 37 -5.88 -7.24 3.13
N VAL A 38 -5.82 -7.91 4.29
CA VAL A 38 -4.57 -8.24 5.00
C VAL A 38 -3.82 -9.37 4.29
N GLU A 39 -4.53 -10.43 3.91
CA GLU A 39 -3.94 -11.56 3.17
C GLU A 39 -3.33 -11.09 1.84
N ASP A 40 -4.05 -10.24 1.09
CA ASP A 40 -3.56 -9.64 -0.15
C ASP A 40 -2.27 -8.84 0.10
N VAL A 41 -2.25 -7.97 1.10
CA VAL A 41 -1.05 -7.19 1.44
C VAL A 41 0.12 -8.06 1.87
N LEU A 42 -0.11 -9.13 2.63
CA LEU A 42 0.94 -10.07 3.03
C LEU A 42 1.54 -10.81 1.84
N ILE A 43 0.72 -11.20 0.86
CA ILE A 43 1.20 -11.79 -0.40
C ILE A 43 2.10 -10.78 -1.11
N TRP A 44 1.71 -9.52 -1.21
CA TRP A 44 2.52 -8.51 -1.88
C TRP A 44 3.83 -8.18 -1.16
N LEU A 45 3.81 -8.09 0.17
CA LEU A 45 4.98 -7.80 1.01
C LEU A 45 5.92 -9.00 1.20
N SER A 46 5.54 -10.18 0.71
CA SER A 46 6.36 -11.39 0.79
C SER A 46 7.72 -11.19 0.10
N PRO A 47 8.79 -11.82 0.60
CA PRO A 47 10.14 -11.73 0.01
C PRO A 47 10.16 -12.07 -1.49
N GLU A 48 9.31 -13.01 -1.93
CA GLU A 48 9.19 -13.46 -3.31
C GLU A 48 8.67 -12.36 -4.24
N ASN A 49 7.83 -11.45 -3.73
CA ASN A 49 7.21 -10.36 -4.49
C ASN A 49 7.91 -9.01 -4.31
N ARG A 50 9.01 -8.94 -3.53
CA ARG A 50 9.78 -7.69 -3.34
C ARG A 50 10.32 -7.07 -4.62
N GLN A 51 10.60 -7.88 -5.64
CA GLN A 51 11.05 -7.38 -6.95
C GLN A 51 9.93 -6.63 -7.68
N ILE A 52 8.67 -7.01 -7.46
CA ILE A 52 7.49 -6.30 -7.97
C ILE A 52 7.31 -5.01 -7.18
N LEU A 53 7.53 -5.03 -5.86
CA LEU A 53 7.40 -3.84 -4.99
C LEU A 53 8.47 -2.77 -5.16
N CYS A 54 9.58 -3.05 -5.83
CA CYS A 54 10.57 -2.01 -6.14
C CYS A 54 10.12 -1.30 -7.44
N PRO A 55 9.55 -0.08 -7.35
CA PRO A 55 10.00 1.01 -6.50
C PRO A 55 8.85 1.60 -5.67
N PHE A 56 8.79 1.30 -4.37
CA PHE A 56 8.31 2.30 -3.43
C PHE A 56 9.34 3.43 -3.43
N ASP A 57 9.21 4.31 -4.43
CA ASP A 57 10.00 5.51 -4.54
C ASP A 57 9.86 6.28 -3.22
N SER A 58 10.95 6.86 -2.71
CA SER A 58 10.91 7.56 -1.41
C SER A 58 9.88 8.68 -1.38
N LEU A 59 9.45 9.14 -2.55
CA LEU A 59 8.37 10.09 -2.73
C LEU A 59 7.00 9.49 -2.34
N TRP A 60 6.70 8.26 -2.74
CA TRP A 60 5.41 7.62 -2.41
C TRP A 60 5.29 7.35 -0.91
N SER A 61 6.38 6.87 -0.27
CA SER A 61 6.39 6.65 1.18
C SER A 61 6.28 7.96 1.98
N LYS A 62 6.88 9.06 1.49
CA LYS A 62 6.69 10.40 2.06
C LYS A 62 5.26 10.90 1.90
N ASN A 63 4.65 10.73 0.73
CA ASN A 63 3.27 11.16 0.47
C ASN A 63 2.29 10.38 1.35
N LEU A 64 2.43 9.05 1.43
CA LEU A 64 1.64 8.21 2.31
C LEU A 64 1.75 8.67 3.77
N ALA A 65 2.97 8.93 4.26
CA ALA A 65 3.18 9.40 5.62
C ALA A 65 2.49 10.77 5.88
N GLN A 66 2.53 11.69 4.91
CA GLN A 66 1.85 12.98 5.02
C GLN A 66 0.33 12.85 5.04
N GLU A 67 -0.24 12.01 4.18
CA GLU A 67 -1.70 11.74 4.13
C GLU A 67 -2.19 11.13 5.45
N ILE A 68 -1.42 10.19 6.01
CA ILE A 68 -1.69 9.62 7.34
C ILE A 68 -1.73 10.71 8.42
N VAL A 69 -0.69 11.55 8.47
CA VAL A 69 -0.60 12.63 9.47
C VAL A 69 -1.76 13.63 9.33
N GLN A 70 -2.13 13.98 8.11
CA GLN A 70 -3.28 14.85 7.85
C GLN A 70 -4.60 14.21 8.30
N ALA A 71 -4.83 12.95 7.97
CA ALA A 71 -6.05 12.25 8.34
C ALA A 71 -6.20 12.12 9.88
N LEU A 72 -5.09 11.87 10.58
CA LEU A 72 -5.06 11.85 12.06
C LEU A 72 -5.28 13.24 12.67
N SER A 73 -4.69 14.29 12.08
CA SER A 73 -4.84 15.68 12.54
C SER A 73 -6.29 16.19 12.35
N ASN A 74 -6.94 15.82 11.25
CA ASN A 74 -8.32 16.21 10.98
C ASN A 74 -9.32 15.53 11.93
N ARG A 75 -8.97 14.35 12.48
CA ARG A 75 -9.75 13.66 13.52
C ARG A 75 -9.56 14.22 14.92
N SER A 76 -8.52 15.02 15.14
CA SER A 76 -8.20 15.60 16.46
C SER A 76 -8.62 17.07 16.58
N SER A 77 -9.24 17.64 15.54
CA SER A 77 -10.00 18.90 15.66
C SER A 77 -11.42 18.59 16.14
N PRO A 78 -11.92 19.27 17.19
CA PRO A 78 -13.25 19.05 17.76
C PRO A 78 -14.40 19.45 16.81
#